data_AF-A0A1F8L2X8-F1
#
_entry.id   AF-A0A1F8L2X8-F1
#
_cell.length_a   1.000
_cell.length_b   1.000
_cell.length_c   1.000
_cell.angle_alpha   90.00
_cell.angle_beta   90.00
_cell.angle_gamma   90.00
#
_symmetry.space_group_name_H-M   'P 1'
#
loop_
_entity.id
_entity.type
_entity.pdbx_description
1 polymer ?
#
loop_
_entity_poly.entity_id
_entity_poly.type
_entity_poly.pdbx_seq_one_letter_code
_entity_poly.pdbx_strand_id
1 'polypeptide(L)'
;MQTPPLHPARPGKSHRSRGQALAEFALVVPVFALIFLATLDLGRLFYASITLTNAAREAAFQASQTPSSYQAGQPCPADAIVDTGNLVICRAILEAKSSFVEVNPAGVAMTCDPPGCVRAIGNTVSVTVSGQFVLLTPMLAPFVGGSQTFDLSSTATAQLESLPTAPTPVPTPTPTPTPSPTPTPTPAPSPTPTPTPSPTPACQNPPDIIDLTPAQAEATLDAAGFTNHQGYGDLTTGQKNKVQTQIPDDTQCVPTSTLLVYHYRPN
;
A
#
# COMPACT_ATOMS: atom_id res chain seq x y z
N MET A 1 16.51 -110.32 -26.88
CA MET A 1 16.59 -109.13 -27.74
C MET A 1 15.16 -108.61 -27.85
N GLN A 2 14.77 -107.42 -27.42
CA GLN A 2 15.32 -106.08 -27.71
C GLN A 2 14.99 -105.15 -26.54
N THR A 3 15.95 -104.37 -26.08
CA THR A 3 15.73 -103.20 -25.22
C THR A 3 15.14 -102.05 -26.05
N PRO A 4 14.15 -101.29 -25.54
CA PRO A 4 13.64 -100.10 -26.23
C PRO A 4 14.69 -98.95 -26.18
N PRO A 5 14.74 -98.08 -27.21
CA PRO A 5 15.74 -97.03 -27.30
C PRO A 5 15.46 -95.87 -26.35
N LEU A 6 16.53 -95.38 -25.72
CA LEU A 6 16.58 -94.15 -24.92
C LEU A 6 16.19 -92.93 -25.76
N HIS A 7 15.10 -92.25 -25.38
CA HIS A 7 14.80 -90.90 -25.87
C HIS A 7 15.72 -89.89 -25.16
N PRO A 8 16.44 -89.02 -25.89
CA PRO A 8 17.22 -87.95 -25.27
C PRO A 8 16.27 -86.90 -24.68
N ALA A 9 16.39 -86.66 -23.37
CA ALA A 9 15.73 -85.56 -22.71
C ALA A 9 16.22 -84.23 -23.33
N ARG A 10 15.32 -83.48 -23.96
CA ARG A 10 15.59 -82.11 -24.41
C ARG A 10 15.87 -81.24 -23.19
N PRO A 11 16.99 -80.51 -23.13
CA PRO A 11 17.22 -79.55 -22.06
C PRO A 11 16.23 -78.40 -22.24
N GLY A 12 15.26 -78.30 -21.32
CA GLY A 12 14.38 -77.15 -21.21
C GLY A 12 15.22 -75.92 -20.92
N LYS A 13 15.40 -75.04 -21.92
CA LYS A 13 15.96 -73.70 -21.70
C LYS A 13 14.92 -72.85 -20.98
N SER A 14 14.86 -72.93 -19.65
CA SER A 14 14.17 -71.96 -18.82
C SER A 14 15.20 -70.98 -18.24
N HIS A 15 15.56 -69.93 -18.99
CA HIS A 15 16.30 -68.83 -18.40
C HIS A 15 15.95 -67.53 -19.11
N ARG A 16 14.95 -66.83 -18.55
CA ARG A 16 14.78 -65.36 -18.53
C ARG A 16 13.36 -65.06 -18.06
N SER A 17 13.19 -64.67 -16.81
CA SER A 17 11.92 -64.02 -16.39
C SER A 17 12.00 -63.27 -15.06
N ARG A 18 12.99 -63.51 -14.20
CA ARG A 18 13.03 -62.84 -12.88
C ARG A 18 13.67 -61.45 -12.85
N GLY A 19 14.48 -61.10 -13.85
CA GLY A 19 15.15 -59.78 -13.93
C GLY A 19 14.55 -58.79 -14.93
N GLN A 20 13.68 -59.25 -15.84
CA GLN A 20 13.16 -58.42 -16.93
C GLN A 20 12.18 -57.36 -16.42
N ALA A 21 11.25 -57.74 -15.54
CA ALA A 21 10.29 -56.79 -14.95
C ALA A 21 10.98 -55.68 -14.15
N LEU A 22 12.11 -55.99 -13.49
CA LEU A 22 12.88 -55.01 -12.74
C LEU A 22 13.60 -54.02 -13.68
N ALA A 23 14.06 -54.48 -14.85
CA ALA A 23 14.64 -53.62 -15.88
C ALA A 23 13.58 -52.73 -16.57
N GLU A 24 12.40 -53.27 -16.86
CA GLU A 24 11.28 -52.50 -17.41
C GLU A 24 10.82 -51.42 -16.42
N PHE A 25 10.69 -51.76 -15.13
CA PHE A 25 10.37 -50.79 -14.08
C PHE A 25 11.46 -49.72 -13.94
N ALA A 26 12.75 -50.10 -13.98
CA ALA A 26 13.86 -49.17 -13.88
C ALA A 26 13.93 -48.16 -15.04
N LEU A 27 13.37 -48.49 -16.21
CA LEU A 27 13.28 -47.56 -17.34
C LEU A 27 12.02 -46.69 -17.30
N VAL A 28 10.89 -47.21 -16.80
CA VAL A 28 9.62 -46.47 -16.76
C VAL A 28 9.58 -45.47 -15.60
N VAL A 29 10.11 -45.83 -14.43
CA VAL A 29 10.06 -44.96 -13.23
C VAL A 29 10.71 -43.59 -13.46
N PRO A 30 11.91 -43.47 -14.05
CA PRO A 30 12.51 -42.16 -14.28
C PRO A 30 11.69 -41.28 -15.23
N VAL A 31 11.10 -41.87 -16.28
CA VAL A 31 10.27 -41.13 -17.24
C VAL A 31 8.97 -40.67 -16.56
N PHE A 32 8.32 -41.55 -15.80
CA PHE A 32 7.13 -41.20 -15.04
C PHE A 32 7.41 -40.13 -13.98
N ALA A 33 8.55 -40.22 -13.29
CA ALA A 33 8.98 -39.22 -12.33
C ALA A 33 9.24 -37.86 -12.98
N LEU A 34 9.85 -37.82 -14.16
CA LEU A 34 10.05 -36.57 -14.92
C LEU A 34 8.72 -35.94 -15.33
N ILE A 35 7.77 -36.73 -15.82
CA ILE A 35 6.42 -36.23 -16.18
C ILE A 35 5.73 -35.69 -14.93
N PHE A 36 5.78 -36.42 -13.82
CA PHE A 36 5.16 -35.98 -12.56
C PHE A 36 5.79 -34.67 -12.05
N LEU A 37 7.11 -34.57 -12.04
CA LEU A 37 7.78 -33.35 -11.62
C LEU A 37 7.50 -32.18 -12.57
N ALA A 38 7.42 -32.42 -13.89
CA ALA A 38 7.00 -31.41 -14.86
C ALA A 38 5.56 -30.91 -14.58
N THR A 39 4.64 -31.81 -14.22
CA THR A 39 3.28 -31.41 -13.84
C THR A 39 3.23 -30.61 -12.53
N LEU A 40 4.10 -30.92 -11.56
CA LEU A 40 4.24 -30.13 -10.33
C LEU A 40 4.75 -28.73 -10.62
N ASP A 41 5.78 -28.59 -11.46
CA ASP A 41 6.30 -27.28 -11.84
C ASP A 41 5.27 -26.46 -12.62
N LEU A 42 4.51 -27.10 -13.53
CA LEU A 42 3.39 -26.43 -14.23
C LEU A 42 2.32 -25.94 -13.25
N GLY A 43 1.95 -26.77 -12.26
CA GLY A 43 0.97 -26.38 -11.24
C GLY A 43 1.45 -25.21 -10.38
N ARG A 44 2.73 -25.23 -9.96
CA ARG A 44 3.35 -24.13 -9.21
C ARG A 44 3.44 -22.85 -10.03
N LEU A 45 3.80 -22.96 -11.31
CA LEU A 45 3.86 -21.83 -12.24
C LEU A 45 2.49 -21.19 -12.44
N PHE A 46 1.45 -22.01 -12.63
CA PHE A 46 0.08 -21.52 -12.75
C PHE A 46 -0.38 -20.81 -11.47
N TYR A 47 -0.12 -21.39 -10.30
CA TYR A 47 -0.41 -20.74 -9.02
C TYR A 47 0.34 -19.39 -8.88
N ALA A 48 1.63 -19.35 -9.20
CA ALA A 48 2.43 -18.13 -9.19
C ALA A 48 1.86 -17.04 -10.12
N SER A 49 1.37 -17.42 -11.30
CA SER A 49 0.75 -16.48 -12.25
C SER A 49 -0.55 -15.86 -11.71
N ILE A 50 -1.36 -16.65 -10.99
CA ILE A 50 -2.58 -16.16 -10.33
C ILE A 50 -2.19 -15.21 -9.20
N THR A 51 -1.22 -15.58 -8.36
CA THR A 51 -0.74 -14.72 -7.28
C THR A 51 -0.22 -13.39 -7.81
N LEU A 52 0.58 -13.39 -8.87
CA LEU A 52 1.03 -12.13 -9.51
C LEU A 52 -0.11 -11.29 -10.08
N THR A 53 -1.13 -11.94 -10.66
CA THR A 53 -2.32 -11.25 -11.16
C THR A 53 -3.07 -10.56 -10.02
N ASN A 54 -3.23 -11.25 -8.88
CA ASN A 54 -3.86 -10.69 -7.69
C ASN A 54 -3.01 -9.56 -7.09
N ALA A 55 -1.69 -9.75 -6.98
CA ALA A 55 -0.77 -8.73 -6.51
C ALA A 55 -0.83 -7.46 -7.35
N ALA A 56 -0.88 -7.58 -8.68
CA ALA A 56 -1.06 -6.43 -9.57
C ALA A 56 -2.39 -5.71 -9.34
N ARG A 57 -3.50 -6.47 -9.16
CA ARG A 57 -4.83 -5.90 -8.89
C ARG A 57 -4.88 -5.16 -7.56
N GLU A 58 -4.35 -5.76 -6.50
CA GLU A 58 -4.31 -5.15 -5.17
C GLU A 58 -3.42 -3.90 -5.16
N ALA A 59 -2.28 -3.94 -5.85
CA ALA A 59 -1.41 -2.77 -6.00
C ALA A 59 -2.08 -1.66 -6.82
N ALA A 60 -2.78 -1.98 -7.91
CA ALA A 60 -3.55 -1.01 -8.69
C ALA A 60 -4.70 -0.39 -7.88
N PHE A 61 -5.36 -1.18 -7.03
CA PHE A 61 -6.39 -0.69 -6.11
C PHE A 61 -5.82 0.23 -5.01
N GLN A 62 -4.64 -0.07 -4.49
CA GLN A 62 -3.96 0.85 -3.58
C GLN A 62 -3.51 2.13 -4.31
N ALA A 63 -3.04 2.00 -5.55
CA ALA A 63 -2.61 3.13 -6.36
C ALA A 63 -3.78 4.06 -6.75
N SER A 64 -5.00 3.55 -6.92
CA SER A 64 -6.17 4.41 -7.15
C SER A 64 -6.53 5.27 -5.94
N GLN A 65 -6.25 4.77 -4.73
CA GLN A 65 -6.53 5.44 -3.46
C GLN A 65 -5.41 6.34 -2.99
N THR A 66 -4.14 6.01 -3.22
CA THR A 66 -2.98 6.78 -2.75
C THR A 66 -1.83 6.72 -3.75
N PRO A 67 -1.97 7.27 -4.98
CA PRO A 67 -0.93 7.18 -6.02
C PRO A 67 0.36 7.90 -5.60
N SER A 68 0.27 8.95 -4.79
CA SER A 68 1.41 9.70 -4.26
C SER A 68 2.29 8.90 -3.30
N SER A 69 1.82 7.76 -2.79
CA SER A 69 2.63 6.89 -1.93
C SER A 69 3.70 6.11 -2.69
N TYR A 70 3.59 6.00 -4.01
CA TYR A 70 4.51 5.22 -4.84
C TYR A 70 5.83 5.96 -5.08
N GLN A 71 6.95 5.36 -4.68
CA GLN A 71 8.30 5.76 -5.07
C GLN A 71 9.01 4.56 -5.72
N ALA A 72 9.40 4.72 -6.98
CA ALA A 72 9.99 3.64 -7.76
C ALA A 72 11.26 3.06 -7.10
N GLY A 73 11.33 1.73 -7.02
CA GLY A 73 12.49 0.99 -6.52
C GLY A 73 12.76 1.11 -5.01
N GLN A 74 11.98 1.91 -4.28
CA GLN A 74 12.11 2.00 -2.83
C GLN A 74 11.40 0.82 -2.15
N PRO A 75 11.97 0.28 -1.06
CA PRO A 75 11.40 -0.89 -0.40
C PRO A 75 10.06 -0.57 0.27
N CYS A 76 9.31 -1.63 0.55
CA CYS A 76 8.22 -1.57 1.52
C CYS A 76 8.82 -1.38 2.93
N PRO A 77 8.44 -0.34 3.70
CA PRO A 77 8.87 -0.20 5.08
C PRO A 77 8.43 -1.42 5.92
N ALA A 78 9.27 -1.81 6.87
CA ALA A 78 9.04 -3.02 7.69
C ALA A 78 7.72 -2.97 8.48
N ASP A 79 7.26 -1.76 8.81
CA ASP A 79 6.05 -1.49 9.59
C ASP A 79 4.97 -0.79 8.74
N ALA A 80 4.59 -1.40 7.63
CA ALA A 80 3.57 -0.93 6.66
C ALA A 80 2.16 -0.66 7.24
N ILE A 81 1.97 -0.80 8.56
CA ILE A 81 0.74 -0.49 9.29
C ILE A 81 0.75 0.98 9.79
N VAL A 82 1.93 1.58 9.96
CA VAL A 82 2.09 2.92 10.57
C VAL A 82 2.75 3.92 9.60
N ASP A 83 3.66 3.45 8.73
CA ASP A 83 4.32 4.30 7.74
C ASP A 83 3.56 4.35 6.41
N THR A 84 3.18 5.55 5.97
CA THR A 84 2.45 5.79 4.71
C THR A 84 3.32 5.65 3.44
N GLY A 85 4.55 5.17 3.58
CA GLY A 85 5.53 5.08 2.49
C GLY A 85 5.36 3.83 1.63
N ASN A 86 5.36 3.99 0.30
CA ASN A 86 5.38 2.91 -0.69
C ASN A 86 4.27 1.86 -0.54
N LEU A 87 3.07 2.27 -0.11
CA LEU A 87 1.94 1.36 0.12
C LEU A 87 1.58 0.53 -1.13
N VAL A 88 1.71 1.11 -2.34
CA VAL A 88 1.49 0.38 -3.62
C VAL A 88 2.44 -0.82 -3.74
N ILE A 89 3.74 -0.61 -3.44
CA ILE A 89 4.77 -1.67 -3.47
C ILE A 89 4.53 -2.67 -2.35
N CYS A 90 4.21 -2.20 -1.14
CA CYS A 90 3.89 -3.06 0.00
C CYS A 90 2.75 -4.02 -0.31
N ARG A 91 1.65 -3.52 -0.88
CA ARG A 91 0.48 -4.32 -1.24
C ARG A 91 0.83 -5.41 -2.25
N ALA A 92 1.61 -5.08 -3.28
CA ALA A 92 2.09 -6.07 -4.24
C ALA A 92 2.93 -7.19 -3.57
N ILE A 93 3.88 -6.80 -2.72
CA ILE A 93 4.81 -7.74 -2.05
C ILE A 93 4.08 -8.60 -1.02
N LEU A 94 3.18 -8.01 -0.23
CA LEU A 94 2.42 -8.72 0.80
C LEU A 94 1.46 -9.74 0.19
N GLU A 95 0.82 -9.40 -0.92
CA GLU A 95 -0.05 -10.34 -1.64
C GLU A 95 0.75 -11.51 -2.25
N ALA A 96 2.00 -11.25 -2.68
CA ALA A 96 2.89 -12.30 -3.18
C ALA A 96 3.61 -13.10 -2.07
N LYS A 97 3.49 -12.70 -0.80
CA LYS A 97 4.25 -13.28 0.31
C LYS A 97 3.90 -14.76 0.50
N SER A 98 4.91 -15.57 0.78
CA SER A 98 4.77 -17.02 1.00
C SER A 98 4.16 -17.79 -0.19
N SER A 99 4.22 -17.22 -1.39
CA SER A 99 3.87 -17.89 -2.64
C SER A 99 5.11 -18.53 -3.31
N PHE A 100 4.98 -19.03 -4.55
CA PHE A 100 6.10 -19.55 -5.34
C PHE A 100 6.81 -18.49 -6.18
N VAL A 101 6.43 -17.21 -6.04
CA VAL A 101 7.02 -16.09 -6.78
C VAL A 101 7.54 -15.02 -5.82
N GLU A 102 8.74 -14.54 -6.08
CA GLU A 102 9.37 -13.47 -5.30
C GLU A 102 9.24 -12.14 -6.04
N VAL A 103 8.61 -11.14 -5.41
CA VAL A 103 8.45 -9.79 -5.95
C VAL A 103 9.44 -8.85 -5.28
N ASN A 104 10.38 -8.32 -6.06
CA ASN A 104 11.31 -7.28 -5.61
C ASN A 104 10.64 -5.89 -5.76
N PRO A 105 10.88 -4.92 -4.85
CA PRO A 105 10.46 -3.54 -5.02
C PRO A 105 10.74 -2.93 -6.41
N ALA A 106 11.88 -3.22 -7.01
CA ALA A 106 12.23 -2.76 -8.36
C ALA A 106 11.37 -3.37 -9.48
N GLY A 107 10.71 -4.50 -9.21
CA GLY A 107 9.79 -5.17 -10.13
C GLY A 107 8.39 -4.55 -10.17
N VAL A 108 8.09 -3.56 -9.31
CA VAL A 108 6.79 -2.89 -9.27
C VAL A 108 6.87 -1.53 -9.98
N ALA A 109 6.27 -1.45 -11.16
CA ALA A 109 6.19 -0.23 -11.96
C ALA A 109 4.77 0.34 -11.94
N MET A 110 4.64 1.66 -11.82
CA MET A 110 3.35 2.36 -11.88
C MET A 110 3.37 3.42 -12.98
N THR A 111 2.27 3.51 -13.72
CA THR A 111 2.04 4.53 -14.75
C THR A 111 0.63 5.08 -14.61
N CYS A 112 0.43 6.33 -14.99
CA CYS A 112 -0.87 6.99 -14.96
C CYS A 112 -1.18 7.58 -16.33
N ASP A 113 -2.45 7.51 -16.71
CA ASP A 113 -2.99 8.15 -17.89
C ASP A 113 -4.15 9.08 -17.48
N PRO A 114 -3.99 10.41 -17.59
CA PRO A 114 -2.80 11.14 -18.03
C PRO A 114 -1.65 11.11 -16.99
N PRO A 115 -0.41 11.47 -17.39
CA PRO A 115 0.73 11.56 -16.48
C PRO A 115 0.44 12.48 -15.28
N GLY A 116 0.98 12.12 -14.11
CA GLY A 116 0.80 12.88 -12.87
C GLY A 116 -0.31 12.37 -11.94
N CYS A 117 -1.05 11.32 -12.35
CA CYS A 117 -2.03 10.62 -11.51
C CYS A 117 -3.10 11.54 -10.91
N VAL A 118 -3.56 12.51 -11.70
CA VAL A 118 -4.63 13.43 -11.30
C VAL A 118 -5.91 12.65 -11.10
N ARG A 119 -6.58 12.86 -9.97
CA ARG A 119 -7.86 12.21 -9.66
C ARG A 119 -8.99 12.85 -10.45
N ALA A 120 -9.45 12.18 -11.49
CA ALA A 120 -10.63 12.57 -12.25
C ALA A 120 -11.29 11.34 -12.88
N ILE A 121 -12.58 11.48 -13.18
CA ILE A 121 -13.34 10.44 -13.88
C ILE A 121 -12.69 10.16 -15.24
N GLY A 122 -12.43 8.88 -15.53
CA GLY A 122 -11.79 8.45 -16.77
C GLY A 122 -10.26 8.39 -16.70
N ASN A 123 -9.62 9.02 -15.70
CA ASN A 123 -8.18 8.87 -15.49
C ASN A 123 -7.88 7.50 -14.86
N THR A 124 -6.82 6.86 -15.33
CA THR A 124 -6.44 5.51 -14.91
C THR A 124 -5.03 5.44 -14.35
N VAL A 125 -4.82 4.48 -13.47
CA VAL A 125 -3.51 4.07 -12.97
C VAL A 125 -3.29 2.61 -13.32
N SER A 126 -2.16 2.31 -13.94
CA SER A 126 -1.74 0.95 -14.30
C SER A 126 -0.50 0.57 -13.51
N VAL A 127 -0.58 -0.56 -12.81
CA VAL A 127 0.53 -1.12 -12.02
C VAL A 127 0.96 -2.43 -12.63
N THR A 128 2.24 -2.52 -13.00
CA THR A 128 2.91 -3.74 -13.44
C THR A 128 3.68 -4.32 -12.26
N VAL A 129 3.44 -5.58 -11.94
CA VAL A 129 4.18 -6.32 -10.92
C VAL A 129 4.96 -7.44 -11.60
N SER A 130 6.27 -7.44 -11.40
CA SER A 130 7.18 -8.47 -11.89
C SER A 130 7.75 -9.25 -10.72
N GLY A 131 7.85 -10.56 -10.86
CA GLY A 131 8.43 -11.44 -9.86
C GLY A 131 9.15 -12.63 -10.46
N GLN A 132 10.07 -13.20 -9.68
CA GLN A 132 10.89 -14.33 -10.08
C GLN A 132 10.30 -15.64 -9.57
N PHE A 133 10.13 -16.60 -10.48
CA PHE A 133 9.71 -17.96 -10.19
C PHE A 133 10.87 -18.93 -10.38
N VAL A 134 11.00 -19.92 -9.48
CA VAL A 134 12.07 -20.94 -9.53
C VAL A 134 11.47 -22.34 -9.71
N LEU A 135 11.91 -23.05 -10.74
CA LEU A 135 11.55 -24.45 -10.99
C LEU A 135 12.05 -25.36 -9.85
N LEU A 136 11.27 -26.41 -9.50
CA LEU A 136 11.75 -27.49 -8.63
C LEU A 136 12.73 -28.40 -9.37
N THR A 137 12.63 -28.48 -10.70
CA THR A 137 13.42 -29.40 -11.51
C THR A 137 14.57 -28.73 -12.26
N PRO A 138 15.79 -28.69 -11.70
CA PRO A 138 16.98 -28.23 -12.42
C PRO A 138 17.20 -28.94 -13.75
N MET A 139 16.82 -30.22 -13.82
CA MET A 139 16.98 -31.06 -15.00
C MET A 139 16.11 -30.58 -16.18
N LEU A 140 15.03 -29.84 -15.93
CA LEU A 140 14.19 -29.28 -16.99
C LEU A 140 14.68 -27.93 -17.49
N ALA A 141 15.55 -27.22 -16.76
CA ALA A 141 16.06 -25.90 -17.14
C ALA A 141 16.58 -25.80 -18.58
N PRO A 142 17.35 -26.79 -19.12
CA PRO A 142 17.81 -26.73 -20.51
C PRO A 142 16.67 -26.68 -21.54
N PHE A 143 15.50 -27.26 -21.22
CA PHE A 143 14.34 -27.32 -22.11
C PHE A 143 13.49 -26.05 -22.08
N VAL A 144 13.68 -25.20 -21.07
CA VAL A 144 12.90 -23.97 -20.86
C VAL A 144 13.77 -22.71 -21.03
N GLY A 145 14.89 -22.81 -21.77
CA GLY A 145 15.75 -21.65 -22.08
C GLY A 145 17.03 -21.53 -21.24
N GLY A 146 17.40 -22.59 -20.52
CA GLY A 146 18.72 -22.72 -19.88
C GLY A 146 18.83 -22.13 -18.47
N SER A 147 17.78 -21.48 -17.97
CA SER A 147 17.70 -20.97 -16.59
C SER A 147 16.69 -21.75 -15.76
N GLN A 148 16.93 -21.83 -14.45
CA GLN A 148 15.95 -22.33 -13.48
C GLN A 148 15.00 -21.25 -12.97
N THR A 149 15.36 -19.98 -13.21
CA THR A 149 14.60 -18.80 -12.78
C THR A 149 13.93 -18.13 -13.98
N PHE A 150 12.68 -17.71 -13.78
CA PHE A 150 11.85 -17.08 -14.80
C PHE A 150 11.22 -15.82 -14.25
N ASP A 151 11.27 -14.75 -15.03
CA ASP A 151 10.52 -13.54 -14.73
C ASP A 151 9.08 -13.70 -15.22
N LEU A 152 8.16 -13.52 -14.29
CA LEU A 152 6.73 -13.42 -14.56
C LEU A 152 6.33 -11.97 -14.34
N SER A 153 5.45 -11.44 -15.19
CA SER A 153 4.89 -10.11 -15.01
C SER A 153 3.40 -10.11 -15.23
N SER A 154 2.69 -9.27 -14.48
CA SER A 154 1.27 -9.02 -14.64
C SER A 154 0.98 -7.54 -14.47
N THR A 155 0.05 -7.01 -15.26
CA THR A 155 -0.39 -5.62 -15.18
C THR A 155 -1.87 -5.56 -14.84
N ALA A 156 -2.24 -4.65 -13.94
CA ALA A 156 -3.63 -4.33 -13.66
C ALA A 156 -3.85 -2.82 -13.72
N THR A 157 -5.05 -2.42 -14.13
CA THR A 157 -5.45 -1.02 -14.28
C THR A 157 -6.66 -0.74 -13.40
N ALA A 158 -6.64 0.40 -12.69
CA ALA A 158 -7.73 0.91 -11.88
C ALA A 158 -8.06 2.36 -12.28
N GLN A 159 -9.30 2.79 -12.04
CA GLN A 159 -9.66 4.20 -12.17
C GLN A 159 -9.26 4.96 -10.91
N LEU A 160 -8.76 6.18 -11.07
CA LEU A 160 -8.41 7.03 -9.94
C LEU A 160 -9.69 7.54 -9.25
N GLU A 161 -9.84 7.25 -7.97
CA GLU A 161 -11.02 7.64 -7.18
C GLU A 161 -11.11 9.18 -7.13
N SER A 162 -12.24 9.75 -7.59
CA SER A 162 -12.59 11.15 -7.38
C SER A 162 -13.76 11.23 -6.42
N LEU A 163 -13.53 11.71 -5.20
CA LEU A 163 -14.64 12.03 -4.30
C LEU A 163 -15.43 13.21 -4.90
N PRO A 164 -16.77 13.20 -4.84
CA PRO A 164 -17.56 14.36 -5.20
C PRO A 164 -17.14 15.53 -4.29
N THR A 165 -16.77 16.66 -4.90
CA THR A 165 -16.47 17.88 -4.15
C THR A 165 -17.74 18.28 -3.39
N ALA A 166 -17.63 18.46 -2.08
CA ALA A 166 -18.77 18.91 -1.27
C ALA A 166 -19.35 20.18 -1.90
N PRO A 167 -20.69 20.30 -2.02
CA PRO A 167 -21.30 21.50 -2.57
C PRO A 167 -20.83 22.70 -1.76
N THR A 168 -20.29 23.71 -2.44
CA THR A 168 -19.94 24.99 -1.82
C THR A 168 -21.18 25.51 -1.10
N PRO A 169 -21.10 25.91 0.18
CA PRO A 169 -22.26 26.43 0.89
C PRO A 169 -22.80 27.62 0.09
N VAL A 170 -24.04 27.51 -0.39
CA VAL A 170 -24.74 28.62 -1.02
C VAL A 170 -24.80 29.74 0.01
N PRO A 171 -24.34 30.96 -0.29
CA PRO A 171 -24.45 32.07 0.65
C PRO A 171 -25.94 32.23 1.01
N THR A 172 -26.27 32.04 2.29
CA THR A 172 -27.61 32.24 2.80
C THR A 172 -28.09 33.62 2.37
N PRO A 173 -29.25 33.76 1.68
CA PRO A 173 -29.73 35.06 1.26
C PRO A 173 -29.83 35.96 2.48
N THR A 174 -29.10 37.08 2.45
CA THR A 174 -29.16 38.09 3.50
C THR A 174 -30.62 38.55 3.62
N PRO A 175 -31.25 38.49 4.81
CA PRO A 175 -32.64 38.89 4.95
C PRO A 175 -32.80 40.32 4.45
N THR A 176 -33.69 40.51 3.47
CA THR A 176 -34.05 41.83 2.95
C THR A 176 -34.59 42.65 4.12
N PRO A 177 -34.06 43.86 4.40
CA PRO A 177 -34.57 44.67 5.50
C PRO A 177 -36.03 45.00 5.24
N THR A 178 -36.90 44.52 6.12
CA THR A 178 -38.33 44.86 6.14
C THR A 178 -38.45 46.39 6.29
N PRO A 179 -39.25 47.09 5.46
CA PRO A 179 -39.43 48.54 5.59
C PRO A 179 -40.03 48.85 6.97
N SER A 180 -39.27 49.61 7.76
CA SER A 180 -39.66 50.06 9.09
C SER A 180 -40.80 51.08 9.00
N PRO A 181 -41.87 50.96 9.82
CA PRO A 181 -42.94 51.95 9.85
C PRO A 181 -42.43 53.30 10.37
N THR A 182 -42.83 54.37 9.68
CA THR A 182 -42.49 55.76 10.00
C THR A 182 -42.93 56.14 11.41
N PRO A 183 -42.02 56.53 12.33
CA PRO A 183 -42.41 56.92 13.69
C PRO A 183 -42.87 58.39 13.76
N THR A 184 -43.97 58.58 14.49
CA THR A 184 -44.53 59.85 14.99
C THR A 184 -43.54 60.51 15.98
N PRO A 185 -43.39 61.86 16.00
CA PRO A 185 -42.40 62.53 16.85
C PRO A 185 -42.71 62.34 18.34
N THR A 186 -41.80 61.67 19.05
CA THR A 186 -41.81 61.55 20.52
C THR A 186 -40.65 62.35 21.11
N PRO A 187 -40.82 63.07 22.23
CA PRO A 187 -39.82 64.00 22.77
C PRO A 187 -38.55 63.27 23.21
N ALA A 188 -37.41 63.93 22.99
CA ALA A 188 -36.07 63.43 23.26
C ALA A 188 -35.87 62.97 24.72
N PRO A 189 -35.40 61.73 24.92
CA PRO A 189 -34.63 61.35 26.09
C PRO A 189 -33.18 61.00 25.72
N SER A 190 -32.28 61.62 26.46
CA SER A 190 -30.95 61.20 26.95
C SER A 190 -30.06 60.26 26.09
N PRO A 191 -28.76 60.58 25.91
CA PRO A 191 -27.84 59.80 25.08
C PRO A 191 -27.72 58.35 25.57
N THR A 192 -28.15 57.40 24.73
CA THR A 192 -27.91 55.98 24.93
C THR A 192 -26.52 55.66 24.39
N PRO A 193 -25.65 54.96 25.15
CA PRO A 193 -24.29 54.67 24.72
C PRO A 193 -24.27 53.83 23.44
N THR A 194 -23.46 54.28 22.49
CA THR A 194 -23.16 53.62 21.22
C THR A 194 -22.81 52.15 21.45
N PRO A 195 -23.39 51.19 20.70
CA PRO A 195 -22.95 49.80 20.77
C PRO A 195 -21.48 49.73 20.38
N THR A 196 -20.66 49.28 21.33
CA THR A 196 -19.24 49.04 21.16
C THR A 196 -19.04 48.13 19.94
N PRO A 197 -18.11 48.45 19.01
CA PRO A 197 -17.79 47.56 17.91
C PRO A 197 -17.43 46.18 18.47
N SER A 198 -18.02 45.12 17.90
CA SER A 198 -17.58 43.75 18.16
C SER A 198 -16.08 43.70 17.85
N PRO A 199 -15.24 43.23 18.78
CA PRO A 199 -13.80 43.29 18.62
C PRO A 199 -13.42 42.51 17.37
N THR A 200 -12.73 43.17 16.44
CA THR A 200 -11.96 42.52 15.39
C THR A 200 -11.15 41.42 16.07
N PRO A 201 -11.26 40.13 15.66
CA PRO A 201 -10.48 39.07 16.29
C PRO A 201 -9.02 39.46 16.26
N ALA A 202 -8.47 39.70 17.45
CA ALA A 202 -7.08 40.08 17.61
C ALA A 202 -6.25 38.89 17.14
N CYS A 203 -5.51 39.11 16.06
CA CYS A 203 -4.58 38.14 15.55
C CYS A 203 -3.39 38.08 16.53
N GLN A 204 -3.01 36.88 16.94
CA GLN A 204 -1.90 36.63 17.87
C GLN A 204 -0.93 35.63 17.24
N ASN A 205 0.36 35.82 17.48
CA ASN A 205 1.36 34.84 17.11
C ASN A 205 1.38 33.73 18.18
N PRO A 206 1.38 32.44 17.80
CA PRO A 206 1.51 31.37 18.76
C PRO A 206 2.88 31.45 19.45
N PRO A 207 2.98 31.10 20.75
CA PRO A 207 4.26 31.07 21.43
C PRO A 207 5.13 29.93 20.89
N ASP A 208 6.45 30.14 20.86
CA ASP A 208 7.40 29.09 20.51
C ASP A 208 7.47 28.03 21.61
N ILE A 209 7.07 26.80 21.27
CA ILE A 209 7.08 25.66 22.18
C ILE A 209 8.16 24.62 21.85
N ILE A 210 9.07 24.92 20.91
CA ILE A 210 10.18 24.02 20.59
C ILE A 210 11.03 23.75 21.84
N ASP A 211 11.52 22.52 21.98
CA ASP A 211 12.30 22.06 23.13
C ASP A 211 11.58 22.07 24.49
N LEU A 212 10.26 22.30 24.53
CA LEU A 212 9.42 22.06 25.71
C LEU A 212 8.97 20.60 25.80
N THR A 213 8.64 20.12 27.00
CA THR A 213 7.93 18.83 27.13
C THR A 213 6.48 18.98 26.67
N PRO A 214 5.79 17.89 26.27
CA PRO A 214 4.39 17.97 25.86
C PRO A 214 3.48 18.66 26.88
N ALA A 215 3.68 18.39 28.18
CA ALA A 215 2.92 19.01 29.26
C ALA A 215 3.24 20.51 29.43
N GLN A 216 4.50 20.92 29.20
CA GLN A 216 4.89 22.33 29.24
C GLN A 216 4.36 23.10 28.03
N ALA A 217 4.36 22.46 26.85
CA ALA A 217 3.82 23.03 25.63
C ALA A 217 2.32 23.31 25.73
N GLU A 218 1.55 22.33 26.22
CA GLU A 218 0.10 22.47 26.45
C GLU A 218 -0.21 23.63 27.41
N ALA A 219 0.46 23.67 28.57
CA ALA A 219 0.29 24.74 29.53
C ALA A 219 0.67 26.14 28.98
N THR A 220 1.66 26.21 28.10
CA THR A 220 2.11 27.48 27.49
C THR A 220 1.11 27.99 26.46
N LEU A 221 0.54 27.09 25.66
CA LEU A 221 -0.49 27.41 24.67
C LEU A 221 -1.82 27.82 25.34
N ASP A 222 -2.23 27.10 26.38
CA ASP A 222 -3.39 27.47 27.21
C ASP A 222 -3.21 28.86 27.85
N ALA A 223 -2.03 29.14 28.41
CA ALA A 223 -1.72 30.45 28.99
C ALA A 223 -1.72 31.59 27.96
N ALA A 224 -1.39 31.27 26.70
CA ALA A 224 -1.46 32.19 25.56
C ALA A 224 -2.89 32.32 24.97
N GLY A 225 -3.86 31.53 25.44
CA GLY A 225 -5.25 31.58 25.01
C GLY A 225 -5.60 30.71 23.80
N PHE A 226 -4.69 29.82 23.37
CA PHE A 226 -4.91 28.88 22.28
C PHE A 226 -5.48 27.56 22.82
N THR A 227 -6.81 27.42 22.76
CA THR A 227 -7.52 26.25 23.29
C THR A 227 -7.70 25.12 22.28
N ASN A 228 -7.35 25.35 21.01
CA ASN A 228 -7.46 24.38 19.93
C ASN A 228 -6.06 23.91 19.53
N HIS A 229 -5.57 22.85 20.17
CA HIS A 229 -4.24 22.30 19.90
C HIS A 229 -4.19 20.77 20.02
N GLN A 230 -3.31 20.13 19.25
CA GLN A 230 -3.12 18.68 19.22
C GLN A 230 -1.63 18.33 19.21
N GLY A 231 -1.23 17.40 20.09
CA GLY A 231 0.13 16.87 20.15
C GLY A 231 0.23 15.46 19.54
N TYR A 232 1.22 15.25 18.67
CA TYR A 232 1.50 13.94 18.05
C TYR A 232 2.92 13.45 18.36
N GLY A 233 3.07 12.13 18.47
CA GLY A 233 4.35 11.47 18.71
C GLY A 233 5.12 11.12 17.43
N ASP A 234 6.43 11.31 17.54
CA ASP A 234 7.61 11.02 16.70
C ASP A 234 8.03 12.03 15.64
N LEU A 235 9.30 12.48 15.81
CA LEU A 235 10.20 12.90 14.75
C LEU A 235 11.59 12.32 15.07
N THR A 236 12.14 11.56 14.10
CA THR A 236 13.20 10.53 14.24
C THR A 236 14.59 11.04 14.66
N THR A 237 14.70 12.34 14.92
CA THR A 237 15.92 13.07 15.31
C THR A 237 15.58 14.11 16.37
N GLY A 238 16.50 14.39 17.29
CA GLY A 238 16.29 15.40 18.35
C GLY A 238 16.19 14.83 19.76
N GLN A 239 15.89 15.69 20.74
CA GLN A 239 15.87 15.32 22.16
C GLN A 239 14.59 14.54 22.52
N LYS A 240 14.73 13.48 23.35
CA LYS A 240 13.59 12.69 23.83
C LYS A 240 12.66 13.52 24.71
N ASN A 241 11.35 13.28 24.58
CA ASN A 241 10.24 13.98 25.22
C ASN A 241 10.22 15.49 24.98
N LYS A 242 10.77 15.96 23.87
CA LYS A 242 10.77 17.37 23.50
C LYS A 242 10.02 17.61 22.20
N VAL A 243 9.28 18.72 22.14
CA VAL A 243 8.68 19.22 20.90
C VAL A 243 9.79 19.54 19.91
N GLN A 244 9.64 19.09 18.67
CA GLN A 244 10.61 19.26 17.59
C GLN A 244 10.09 20.18 16.49
N THR A 245 8.78 20.23 16.28
CA THR A 245 8.14 21.14 15.31
C THR A 245 6.76 21.57 15.79
N GLN A 246 6.29 22.72 15.30
CA GLN A 246 4.99 23.32 15.56
C GLN A 246 4.44 23.92 14.25
N ILE A 247 3.12 23.83 14.03
CA ILE A 247 2.44 24.40 12.87
C ILE A 247 1.07 24.95 13.30
N PRO A 248 0.71 26.19 12.93
CA PRO A 248 1.58 27.28 12.45
C PRO A 248 2.69 27.64 13.47
N ASP A 249 3.78 28.23 12.98
CA ASP A 249 4.92 28.66 13.81
C ASP A 249 4.73 30.07 14.42
N ASP A 250 5.66 30.48 15.26
CA ASP A 250 5.67 31.76 15.97
C ASP A 250 5.80 32.98 15.04
N THR A 251 6.12 32.77 13.77
CA THR A 251 6.22 33.84 12.78
C THR A 251 4.86 34.21 12.17
N GLN A 252 3.87 33.34 12.33
CA GLN A 252 2.55 33.52 11.71
C GLN A 252 1.53 34.04 12.72
N CYS A 253 0.90 35.15 12.37
CA CYS A 253 -0.20 35.70 13.13
C CYS A 253 -1.50 34.97 12.77
N VAL A 254 -2.19 34.39 13.75
CA VAL A 254 -3.45 33.65 13.55
C VAL A 254 -4.49 33.96 14.64
N PRO A 255 -5.79 33.73 14.38
CA PRO A 255 -6.81 33.76 15.44
C PRO A 255 -6.54 32.67 16.50
N THR A 256 -6.91 32.93 17.76
CA THR A 256 -6.76 31.97 18.87
C THR A 256 -7.60 30.70 18.74
N SER A 257 -8.57 30.69 17.82
CA SER A 257 -9.38 29.52 17.47
C SER A 257 -8.72 28.57 16.45
N THR A 258 -7.58 28.97 15.88
CA THR A 258 -6.82 28.16 14.93
C THR A 258 -6.29 26.90 15.59
N LEU A 259 -6.37 25.76 14.89
CA LEU A 259 -5.77 24.51 15.37
C LEU A 259 -4.24 24.60 15.30
N LEU A 260 -3.57 24.50 16.45
CA LEU A 260 -2.11 24.36 16.54
C LEU A 260 -1.74 22.87 16.64
N VAL A 261 -0.82 22.43 15.79
CA VAL A 261 -0.33 21.04 15.78
C VAL A 261 1.15 21.04 16.15
N TYR A 262 1.54 20.20 17.11
CA TYR A 262 2.95 20.04 17.48
C TYR A 262 3.37 18.57 17.53
N HIS A 263 4.60 18.31 17.11
CA HIS A 263 5.20 16.98 17.11
C HIS A 263 6.35 16.89 18.10
N TYR A 264 6.42 15.81 18.86
CA TYR A 264 7.47 15.57 19.85
C TYR A 264 8.08 14.17 19.73
N ARG A 265 9.35 14.02 20.12
CA ARG A 265 10.00 12.70 20.13
C ARG A 265 9.63 11.94 21.41
N PRO A 266 9.03 10.74 21.35
CA PRO A 266 8.73 9.94 22.54
C PRO A 266 9.98 9.27 23.15
N ASN A 267 9.84 8.79 24.39
CA ASN A 267 10.91 8.20 25.20
C ASN A 267 11.29 6.77 24.80
#